data_AF-A0A7W8IGT3-F1
#
_entry.id   AF-A0A7W8IGT3-F1
#
_cell.length_a   1.000
_cell.length_b   1.000
_cell.length_c   1.000
_cell.angle_alpha   90.00
_cell.angle_beta   90.00
_cell.angle_gamma   90.00
#
_symmetry.space_group_name_H-M   'P 1'
#
loop_
_entity.id
_entity.type
_entity.pdbx_description
1 polymer ?
#
loop_
_entity_poly.entity_id
_entity_poly.type
_entity_poly.pdbx_seq_one_letter_code
_entity_poly.pdbx_strand_id
1 'polypeptide(L)'
;MRMSPSIRHLLLGLLLVLISSTSFAQIGISVSFGPPALPVYEQPLCPGDGYIWTPGYWAYDNDYGYYWVPGTWVLAPEVGYLWTPGWWGWGDGGYFFHEGYWGPHVGYYGGISYGFGYFGTGYEGGRWDRGHFFYNRAVNNVNITNIHNTYNTTVINNTENRVSYNGGRGGIAARPTSEEEAVAHERHIAPVQSQVQHLQTARSNPQLRASANQGRPPIAATARPAEFSGQGVVAAHAAGAPYHPEANRPEANRPEANRPEAATHPANPAHASEVQPHQPPPPPPNTGNAKLDQRYQQQQSNLIAKQNQEHQQLQQKQEAQHQQLAQRNANDARKQQVEQQHQQQTQQMEQRHSQQQQKLEQRQPQPHNEARPK
;
A
#
# COMPACT_ATOMS: atom_id res chain seq x y z
N MET A 1 -57.70 3.55 4.62
CA MET A 1 -57.12 3.25 5.96
C MET A 1 -56.25 4.42 6.39
N ARG A 2 -56.66 5.15 7.45
CA ARG A 2 -55.89 6.26 8.03
C ARG A 2 -54.88 5.66 9.02
N MET A 3 -53.59 5.71 8.70
CA MET A 3 -52.53 5.26 9.62
C MET A 3 -52.38 6.26 10.77
N SER A 4 -52.23 5.75 12.00
CA SER A 4 -52.14 6.54 13.23
C SER A 4 -50.85 7.38 13.30
N PRO A 5 -50.88 8.56 13.94
CA PRO A 5 -49.75 9.48 14.00
C PRO A 5 -48.49 8.85 14.63
N SER A 6 -48.66 7.90 15.55
CA SER A 6 -47.56 7.17 16.20
C SER A 6 -46.75 6.29 15.23
N ILE A 7 -47.37 5.76 14.16
CA ILE A 7 -46.68 4.94 13.16
C ILE A 7 -45.84 5.78 12.21
N ARG A 8 -46.27 7.03 11.92
CA ARG A 8 -45.48 7.98 11.14
C ARG A 8 -44.19 8.40 11.85
N HIS A 9 -44.22 8.51 13.17
CA HIS A 9 -43.05 8.90 13.95
C HIS A 9 -42.09 7.70 14.12
N LEU A 10 -42.61 6.48 14.21
CA LEU A 10 -41.80 5.26 14.22
C LEU A 10 -41.09 5.02 12.87
N LEU A 11 -41.76 5.32 11.75
CA LEU A 11 -41.16 5.23 10.41
C LEU A 11 -40.12 6.33 10.15
N LEU A 12 -40.27 7.54 10.73
CA LEU A 12 -39.26 8.60 10.63
C LEU A 12 -38.00 8.27 11.45
N GLY A 13 -38.16 7.65 12.62
CA GLY A 13 -37.04 7.18 13.45
C GLY A 13 -36.26 6.04 12.81
N LEU A 14 -36.92 5.12 12.10
CA LEU A 14 -36.26 4.03 11.40
C LEU A 14 -35.49 4.50 10.14
N LEU A 15 -35.92 5.60 9.51
CA LEU A 15 -35.23 6.16 8.34
C LEU A 15 -33.93 6.91 8.69
N LEU A 16 -33.80 7.42 9.92
CA LEU A 16 -32.60 8.13 10.39
C LEU A 16 -31.47 7.21 10.88
N VAL A 17 -31.73 5.92 11.13
CA VAL A 17 -30.70 4.94 11.53
C VAL A 17 -30.03 4.27 10.32
N LEU A 18 -30.63 4.37 9.13
CA LEU A 18 -30.10 3.76 7.89
C LEU A 18 -29.07 4.62 7.14
N ILE A 19 -28.75 5.83 7.64
CA ILE A 19 -27.60 6.62 7.15
C ILE A 19 -26.43 6.41 8.12
N SER A 20 -26.11 5.15 8.38
CA SER A 20 -24.79 4.82 8.92
C SER A 20 -23.83 4.87 7.74
N SER A 21 -23.27 6.06 7.49
CA SER A 21 -22.14 6.21 6.58
C SER A 21 -21.10 5.20 7.01
N THR A 22 -20.83 4.20 6.17
CA THR A 22 -19.64 3.37 6.32
C THR A 22 -18.46 4.29 6.11
N SER A 23 -17.91 4.84 7.19
CA SER A 23 -16.54 5.35 7.19
C SER A 23 -15.66 4.15 6.90
N PHE A 24 -15.26 3.99 5.65
CA PHE A 24 -14.05 3.26 5.34
C PHE A 24 -12.93 4.00 6.05
N ALA A 25 -12.49 3.49 7.20
CA ALA A 25 -11.17 3.82 7.71
C ALA A 25 -10.17 3.24 6.73
N GLN A 26 -9.95 3.92 5.59
CA GLN A 26 -8.71 3.75 4.86
C GLN A 26 -7.62 4.10 5.87
N ILE A 27 -6.79 3.12 6.22
CA ILE A 27 -5.57 3.32 7.00
C ILE A 27 -4.68 4.17 6.12
N GLY A 28 -4.91 5.47 6.19
CA GLY A 28 -4.14 6.47 5.52
C GLY A 28 -2.97 6.81 6.44
N ILE A 29 -1.75 6.49 5.99
CA ILE A 29 -0.56 7.14 6.54
C ILE A 29 -0.77 8.64 6.35
N SER A 30 -0.97 9.41 7.41
CA SER A 30 -1.12 10.87 7.33
C SER A 30 0.26 11.51 7.48
N VAL A 31 0.78 12.10 6.41
CA VAL A 31 2.03 12.89 6.43
C VAL A 31 1.66 14.38 6.43
N SER A 32 2.33 15.19 7.26
CA SER A 32 2.10 16.65 7.37
C SER A 32 2.60 17.45 6.17
N PHE A 33 3.50 16.88 5.38
CA PHE A 33 4.11 17.49 4.20
C PHE A 33 4.03 16.56 2.99
N GLY A 34 3.92 17.15 1.79
CA GLY A 34 3.70 16.40 0.56
C GLY A 34 4.94 15.62 0.10
N PRO A 35 4.77 14.59 -0.75
CA PRO A 35 5.88 13.89 -1.36
C PRO A 35 6.75 14.85 -2.20
N PRO A 36 8.05 14.56 -2.38
CA PRO A 36 8.88 15.31 -3.31
C PRO A 36 8.30 15.27 -4.73
N ALA A 37 8.61 16.28 -5.53
CA ALA A 37 8.25 16.27 -6.96
C ALA A 37 8.84 15.04 -7.69
N LEU A 38 8.19 14.60 -8.77
CA LEU A 38 8.64 13.48 -9.58
C LEU A 38 9.99 13.81 -10.24
N PRO A 39 11.01 12.94 -10.10
CA PRO A 39 12.30 13.13 -10.75
C PRO A 39 12.19 13.05 -12.27
N VAL A 40 13.22 13.57 -12.94
CA VAL A 40 13.40 13.45 -14.40
C VAL A 40 14.31 12.27 -14.69
N TYR A 41 13.82 11.28 -15.41
CA TYR A 41 14.58 10.11 -15.83
C TYR A 41 14.05 9.62 -17.18
N GLU A 42 14.76 8.68 -17.79
CA GLU A 42 14.36 8.01 -19.03
C GLU A 42 13.82 6.61 -18.75
N GLN A 43 12.93 6.12 -19.61
CA GLN A 43 12.44 4.75 -19.51
C GLN A 43 13.52 3.78 -20.00
N PRO A 44 13.92 2.77 -19.21
CA PRO A 44 14.82 1.73 -19.67
C PRO A 44 14.17 0.92 -20.80
N LEU A 45 15.01 0.30 -21.63
CA LEU A 45 14.53 -0.57 -22.71
C LEU A 45 13.64 -1.69 -22.16
N CYS A 46 12.48 -1.89 -22.77
CA CYS A 46 11.56 -2.97 -22.41
C CYS A 46 12.27 -4.33 -22.51
N PRO A 47 12.23 -5.16 -21.45
CA PRO A 47 12.99 -6.42 -21.40
C PRO A 47 12.41 -7.53 -22.29
N GLY A 48 11.16 -7.42 -22.74
CA GLY A 48 10.50 -8.41 -23.60
C GLY A 48 9.01 -8.15 -23.79
N ASP A 49 8.37 -8.99 -24.60
CA ASP A 49 6.94 -8.96 -24.84
C ASP A 49 6.12 -9.22 -23.55
N GLY A 50 4.92 -8.64 -23.47
CA GLY A 50 3.98 -8.77 -22.35
C GLY A 50 4.28 -7.91 -21.12
N TYR A 51 5.43 -7.24 -21.09
CA TYR A 51 5.76 -6.30 -20.01
C TYR A 51 5.01 -4.98 -20.19
N ILE A 52 4.43 -4.46 -19.11
CA ILE A 52 3.77 -3.16 -19.04
C ILE A 52 4.59 -2.25 -18.13
N TRP A 53 4.74 -0.99 -18.53
CA TRP A 53 5.47 -0.01 -17.74
C TRP A 53 4.70 0.32 -16.46
N THR A 54 5.37 0.23 -15.32
CA THR A 54 4.85 0.72 -14.03
C THR A 54 5.72 1.91 -13.62
N PRO A 55 5.16 3.13 -13.50
CA PRO A 55 5.98 4.30 -13.24
C PRO A 55 6.50 4.33 -11.81
N GLY A 56 7.65 4.97 -11.62
CA GLY A 56 8.19 5.18 -10.28
C GLY A 56 7.40 6.21 -9.49
N TYR A 57 7.43 6.08 -8.16
CA TYR A 57 6.69 6.94 -7.24
C TYR A 57 7.44 7.09 -5.91
N TRP A 58 7.13 8.14 -5.17
CA TRP A 58 7.58 8.29 -3.79
C TRP A 58 6.69 7.45 -2.88
N ALA A 59 7.24 6.47 -2.18
CA ALA A 59 6.59 5.79 -1.06
C ALA A 59 7.02 6.45 0.26
N TYR A 60 6.35 6.11 1.36
CA TYR A 60 6.67 6.66 2.68
C TYR A 60 6.94 5.55 3.69
N ASP A 61 7.90 5.80 4.58
CA ASP A 61 8.20 4.97 5.73
C ASP A 61 8.25 5.86 6.98
N ASN A 62 7.74 5.36 8.11
CA ASN A 62 7.67 6.13 9.34
C ASN A 62 9.05 6.47 9.94
N ASP A 63 10.09 5.65 9.68
CA ASP A 63 11.40 5.81 10.31
C ASP A 63 12.32 6.74 9.52
N TYR A 64 12.17 6.83 8.19
CA TYR A 64 13.07 7.62 7.33
C TYR A 64 12.38 8.48 6.28
N GLY A 65 11.05 8.56 6.30
CA GLY A 65 10.25 9.43 5.44
C GLY A 65 10.13 8.91 4.00
N TYR A 66 10.02 9.85 3.06
CA TYR A 66 9.85 9.50 1.65
C TYR A 66 11.06 8.77 1.07
N TYR A 67 10.80 7.72 0.30
CA TYR A 67 11.79 7.00 -0.49
C TYR A 67 11.25 6.69 -1.89
N TRP A 68 12.14 6.70 -2.88
CA TRP A 68 11.78 6.48 -4.27
C TRP A 68 11.66 4.99 -4.56
N VAL A 69 10.52 4.59 -5.13
CA VAL A 69 10.34 3.27 -5.74
C VAL A 69 10.58 3.44 -7.23
N PRO A 70 11.64 2.82 -7.80
CA PRO A 70 11.97 2.99 -9.21
C PRO A 70 10.83 2.59 -10.16
N GLY A 71 10.73 3.28 -11.30
CA GLY A 71 9.87 2.82 -12.39
C GLY A 71 10.41 1.50 -12.95
N THR A 72 9.55 0.55 -13.28
CA THR A 72 9.99 -0.75 -13.80
C THR A 72 8.98 -1.35 -14.77
N TRP A 73 9.47 -2.16 -15.69
CA TRP A 73 8.61 -3.02 -16.50
C TRP A 73 8.14 -4.23 -15.66
N VAL A 74 6.85 -4.56 -15.74
CA VAL A 74 6.23 -5.67 -15.01
C VAL A 74 5.33 -6.46 -15.94
N LEU A 75 5.36 -7.79 -15.88
CA LEU A 75 4.40 -8.63 -16.58
C LEU A 75 3.00 -8.47 -15.97
N ALA A 76 2.00 -8.27 -16.83
CA ALA A 76 0.61 -8.26 -16.37
C ALA A 76 0.24 -9.62 -15.73
N PRO A 77 -0.50 -9.63 -14.61
CA PRO A 77 -0.94 -10.88 -13.98
C PRO A 77 -1.91 -11.67 -14.86
N GLU A 78 -2.68 -10.99 -15.70
CA GLU A 78 -3.66 -11.56 -16.61
C GLU A 78 -3.64 -10.80 -17.95
N VAL A 79 -3.95 -11.51 -19.04
CA VAL A 79 -4.14 -10.90 -20.35
C VAL A 79 -5.31 -9.92 -20.28
N GLY A 80 -5.14 -8.73 -20.85
CA GLY A 80 -6.13 -7.66 -20.80
C GLY A 80 -5.98 -6.70 -19.62
N TYR A 81 -5.13 -7.02 -18.63
CA TYR A 81 -4.94 -6.15 -17.48
C TYR A 81 -3.90 -5.06 -17.76
N LEU A 82 -4.17 -3.87 -17.23
CA LEU A 82 -3.33 -2.69 -17.23
C LEU A 82 -3.05 -2.28 -15.80
N TRP A 83 -1.98 -1.51 -15.60
CA TRP A 83 -1.59 -1.00 -14.30
C TRP A 83 -2.19 0.39 -14.06
N THR A 84 -2.88 0.57 -12.95
CA THR A 84 -3.25 1.87 -12.39
C THR A 84 -2.19 2.27 -11.36
N PRO A 85 -1.43 3.36 -11.57
CA PRO A 85 -0.43 3.81 -10.61
C PRO A 85 -1.04 4.17 -9.25
N GLY A 86 -0.32 3.85 -8.19
CA GLY A 86 -0.62 4.41 -6.87
C GLY A 86 -0.37 5.93 -6.86
N TRP A 87 -1.00 6.65 -5.95
CA TRP A 87 -0.89 8.11 -5.91
C TRP A 87 -1.13 8.69 -4.51
N TRP A 88 -0.55 9.86 -4.25
CA TRP A 88 -0.77 10.59 -3.01
C TRP A 88 -1.93 11.58 -3.15
N GLY A 89 -2.89 11.50 -2.25
CA GLY A 89 -4.01 12.44 -2.14
C GLY A 89 -3.96 13.22 -0.84
N TRP A 90 -4.20 14.53 -0.91
CA TRP A 90 -4.43 15.36 0.27
C TRP A 90 -5.89 15.28 0.70
N GLY A 91 -6.13 14.90 1.95
CA GLY A 91 -7.44 14.84 2.59
C GLY A 91 -7.29 14.93 4.11
N ASP A 92 -8.33 15.38 4.82
CA ASP A 92 -8.39 15.36 6.30
C ASP A 92 -7.13 15.90 7.04
N GLY A 93 -6.44 16.86 6.42
CA GLY A 93 -5.25 17.50 6.98
C GLY A 93 -3.93 16.74 6.79
N GLY A 94 -3.90 15.70 5.95
CA GLY A 94 -2.70 14.94 5.63
C GLY A 94 -2.65 14.42 4.19
N TYR A 95 -1.50 13.88 3.82
CA TYR A 95 -1.31 13.16 2.55
C TYR A 95 -1.48 11.66 2.77
N PHE A 96 -2.33 11.01 1.98
CA PHE A 96 -2.61 9.58 2.02
C PHE A 96 -2.22 8.90 0.71
N PHE A 97 -1.64 7.70 0.80
CA PHE A 97 -1.28 6.92 -0.39
C PHE A 97 -2.40 5.97 -0.78
N HIS A 98 -2.88 6.12 -2.01
CA HIS A 98 -3.77 5.17 -2.67
C HIS A 98 -2.91 4.14 -3.39
N GLU A 99 -3.01 2.87 -2.98
CA GLU A 99 -2.24 1.80 -3.61
C GLU A 99 -2.64 1.60 -5.08
N GLY A 100 -1.66 1.30 -5.91
CA GLY A 100 -1.88 0.94 -7.31
C GLY A 100 -2.39 -0.49 -7.46
N TYR A 101 -2.99 -0.78 -8.59
CA TYR A 101 -3.61 -2.08 -8.85
C TYR A 101 -3.62 -2.43 -10.34
N TRP A 102 -3.77 -3.72 -10.62
CA TRP A 102 -4.05 -4.23 -11.95
C TRP A 102 -5.55 -4.37 -12.17
N GLY A 103 -6.03 -3.95 -13.34
CA GLY A 103 -7.43 -4.11 -13.74
C GLY A 103 -7.59 -4.12 -15.26
N PRO A 104 -8.76 -4.48 -15.80
CA PRO A 104 -9.01 -4.44 -17.24
C PRO A 104 -8.99 -3.01 -17.81
N HIS A 105 -9.21 -2.01 -16.95
CA HIS A 105 -9.12 -0.59 -17.27
C HIS A 105 -8.18 0.12 -16.31
N VAL A 106 -7.57 1.21 -16.78
CA VAL A 106 -6.78 2.11 -15.92
C VAL A 106 -7.76 3.08 -15.25
N GLY A 107 -7.79 3.06 -13.92
CA GLY A 107 -8.64 3.94 -13.13
C GLY A 107 -7.96 5.26 -12.78
N TYR A 108 -8.59 6.02 -11.88
CA TYR A 108 -8.06 7.31 -11.44
C TYR A 108 -6.77 7.16 -10.62
N TYR A 109 -5.71 7.88 -11.03
CA TYR A 109 -4.42 7.93 -10.34
C TYR A 109 -4.02 9.35 -9.91
N GLY A 110 -5.00 10.15 -9.48
CA GLY A 110 -4.75 11.48 -8.91
C GLY A 110 -4.55 12.60 -9.95
N GLY A 111 -4.73 12.34 -11.25
CA GLY A 111 -4.39 13.31 -12.29
C GLY A 111 -2.89 13.52 -12.48
N ILE A 112 -2.05 12.67 -11.88
CA ILE A 112 -0.59 12.85 -11.85
C ILE A 112 0.03 12.41 -13.18
N SER A 113 0.78 13.30 -13.83
CA SER A 113 1.56 12.94 -15.01
C SER A 113 2.87 12.24 -14.61
N TYR A 114 2.79 10.93 -14.40
CA TYR A 114 3.95 10.06 -14.16
C TYR A 114 4.87 9.89 -15.38
N GLY A 115 4.39 10.22 -16.58
CA GLY A 115 5.11 10.06 -17.83
C GLY A 115 4.96 8.66 -18.43
N PHE A 116 5.59 8.46 -19.59
CA PHE A 116 5.65 7.15 -20.27
C PHE A 116 4.27 6.49 -20.49
N GLY A 117 3.28 7.32 -20.83
CA GLY A 117 1.91 6.88 -21.11
C GLY A 117 0.92 7.21 -20.00
N TYR A 118 1.41 7.57 -18.81
CA TYR A 118 0.58 8.03 -17.69
C TYR A 118 0.64 9.55 -17.58
N PHE A 119 -0.20 10.25 -18.34
CA PHE A 119 -0.18 11.72 -18.44
C PHE A 119 -1.30 12.40 -17.63
N GLY A 120 -1.91 11.66 -16.70
CA GLY A 120 -2.91 12.16 -15.75
C GLY A 120 -4.27 11.45 -15.86
N THR A 121 -4.56 10.82 -17.01
CA THR A 121 -5.72 9.95 -17.21
C THR A 121 -5.37 8.81 -18.14
N GLY A 122 -6.01 7.66 -17.95
CA GLY A 122 -5.82 6.47 -18.79
C GLY A 122 -4.36 6.02 -18.93
N TYR A 123 -4.06 5.31 -20.02
CA TYR A 123 -2.71 4.90 -20.36
C TYR A 123 -2.50 4.86 -21.87
N GLU A 124 -1.52 5.65 -22.33
CA GLU A 124 -1.22 5.88 -23.74
C GLU A 124 0.00 5.07 -24.25
N GLY A 125 0.61 4.26 -23.37
CA GLY A 125 1.81 3.49 -23.71
C GLY A 125 1.55 2.24 -24.55
N GLY A 126 0.30 1.77 -24.62
CA GLY A 126 -0.05 0.59 -25.40
C GLY A 126 -1.48 0.13 -25.16
N ARG A 127 -1.87 -0.98 -25.79
CA ARG A 127 -3.20 -1.55 -25.66
C ARG A 127 -3.18 -3.06 -25.88
N TRP A 128 -4.09 -3.78 -25.26
CA TRP A 128 -4.32 -5.18 -25.59
C TRP A 128 -5.09 -5.31 -26.91
N ASP A 129 -4.64 -6.20 -27.79
CA ASP A 129 -5.37 -6.62 -29.00
C ASP A 129 -5.14 -8.13 -29.20
N ARG A 130 -6.24 -8.88 -29.33
CA ARG A 130 -6.24 -10.34 -29.56
C ARG A 130 -5.29 -11.12 -28.64
N GLY A 131 -5.22 -10.72 -27.37
CA GLY A 131 -4.43 -11.39 -26.34
C GLY A 131 -2.94 -11.00 -26.28
N HIS A 132 -2.50 -10.07 -27.11
CA HIS A 132 -1.13 -9.52 -27.07
C HIS A 132 -1.15 -8.04 -26.70
N PHE A 133 -0.16 -7.58 -25.94
CA PHE A 133 -0.06 -6.18 -25.56
C PHE A 133 0.73 -5.41 -26.63
N PHE A 134 0.06 -4.57 -27.41
CA PHE A 134 0.70 -3.76 -28.44
C PHE A 134 1.31 -2.49 -27.84
N TYR A 135 2.58 -2.21 -28.18
CA TYR A 135 3.33 -1.07 -27.65
C TYR A 135 3.25 0.16 -28.56
N ASN A 136 2.93 1.32 -27.99
CA ASN A 136 3.03 2.60 -28.69
C ASN A 136 4.48 3.11 -28.68
N ARG A 137 5.13 3.11 -29.83
CA ARG A 137 6.52 3.55 -29.99
C ARG A 137 6.75 5.05 -29.81
N ALA A 138 5.70 5.87 -29.86
CA ALA A 138 5.80 7.28 -29.53
C ALA A 138 6.00 7.52 -28.02
N VAL A 139 5.72 6.52 -27.19
CA VAL A 139 5.68 6.63 -25.73
C VAL A 139 6.67 5.70 -25.05
N ASN A 140 6.73 4.44 -25.50
CA ASN A 140 7.48 3.38 -24.84
C ASN A 140 8.81 3.07 -25.57
N ASN A 141 9.86 2.87 -24.77
CA ASN A 141 11.19 2.47 -25.21
C ASN A 141 11.26 0.96 -25.44
N VAL A 142 10.96 0.52 -26.66
CA VAL A 142 10.89 -0.91 -27.05
C VAL A 142 11.85 -1.24 -28.20
N ASN A 143 12.46 -2.43 -28.14
CA ASN A 143 13.29 -2.94 -29.24
C ASN A 143 12.44 -3.66 -30.27
N ILE A 144 12.22 -3.03 -31.43
CA ILE A 144 11.39 -3.56 -32.52
C ILE A 144 11.97 -4.81 -33.21
N THR A 145 13.25 -5.10 -32.97
CA THR A 145 13.87 -6.34 -33.46
C THR A 145 13.35 -7.56 -32.71
N ASN A 146 12.94 -7.39 -31.44
CA ASN A 146 12.49 -8.48 -30.58
C ASN A 146 10.98 -8.40 -30.26
N ILE A 147 10.39 -7.21 -30.31
CA ILE A 147 8.97 -6.96 -30.04
C ILE A 147 8.31 -6.50 -31.34
N HIS A 148 7.45 -7.34 -31.91
CA HIS A 148 6.83 -7.09 -33.22
C HIS A 148 5.42 -6.51 -33.13
N ASN A 149 4.77 -6.67 -31.99
CA ASN A 149 3.49 -6.10 -31.60
C ASN A 149 3.67 -4.62 -31.21
N THR A 150 3.98 -3.78 -32.19
CA THR A 150 4.16 -2.35 -31.99
C THR A 150 3.31 -1.53 -32.96
N TYR A 151 2.98 -0.31 -32.56
CA TYR A 151 2.37 0.70 -33.40
C TYR A 151 2.95 2.07 -33.07
N ASN A 152 2.58 3.09 -33.82
CA ASN A 152 3.02 4.46 -33.58
C ASN A 152 1.82 5.41 -33.69
N THR A 153 1.39 5.92 -32.54
CA THR A 153 0.35 6.96 -32.45
C THR A 153 0.91 8.11 -31.64
N THR A 154 0.92 9.31 -32.21
CA THR A 154 1.40 10.51 -31.52
C THR A 154 0.53 10.79 -30.30
N VAL A 155 1.18 11.03 -29.17
CA VAL A 155 0.53 11.40 -27.90
C VAL A 155 1.02 12.78 -27.52
N ILE A 156 0.08 13.70 -27.28
CA ILE A 156 0.39 15.07 -26.89
C ILE A 156 0.28 15.15 -25.37
N ASN A 157 1.42 15.29 -24.70
CA ASN A 157 1.44 15.54 -23.26
C ASN A 157 1.24 17.04 -23.00
N ASN A 158 0.05 17.42 -22.54
CA ASN A 158 -0.26 18.80 -22.15
C ASN A 158 0.02 19.08 -20.66
N THR A 159 0.47 18.07 -19.91
CA THR A 159 0.62 18.09 -18.45
C THR A 159 2.09 17.94 -18.06
N GLU A 160 2.93 18.89 -18.46
CA GLU A 160 4.35 18.92 -18.05
C GLU A 160 4.54 19.60 -16.68
N ASN A 161 3.92 19.04 -15.64
CA ASN A 161 4.28 19.38 -14.25
C ASN A 161 4.89 18.15 -13.56
N ARG A 162 5.71 18.38 -12.54
CA ARG A 162 6.38 17.32 -11.76
C ARG A 162 5.71 17.08 -10.41
N VAL A 163 4.47 17.53 -10.25
CA VAL A 163 3.73 17.37 -9.00
C VAL A 163 3.41 15.89 -8.81
N SER A 164 3.63 15.36 -7.61
CA SER A 164 3.52 13.93 -7.27
C SER A 164 2.33 13.61 -6.37
N TYR A 165 1.41 14.57 -6.20
CA TYR A 165 0.23 14.43 -5.35
C TYR A 165 -0.95 15.25 -5.87
N ASN A 166 -2.15 14.81 -5.50
CA ASN A 166 -3.42 15.48 -5.78
C ASN A 166 -3.92 16.21 -4.53
N GLY A 167 -4.54 17.37 -4.73
CA GLY A 167 -5.12 18.18 -3.67
C GLY A 167 -4.08 18.89 -2.80
N GLY A 168 -4.56 19.65 -1.82
CA GLY A 168 -3.70 20.43 -0.93
C GLY A 168 -2.97 21.57 -1.63
N ARG A 169 -2.09 22.25 -0.90
CA ARG A 169 -1.35 23.39 -1.44
C ARG A 169 -0.26 22.88 -2.40
N GLY A 170 -0.26 23.38 -3.63
CA GLY A 170 0.73 23.01 -4.66
C GLY A 170 0.48 21.65 -5.33
N GLY A 171 -0.59 20.96 -4.97
CA GLY A 171 -0.99 19.70 -5.58
C GLY A 171 -1.83 19.89 -6.84
N ILE A 172 -2.05 18.78 -7.54
CA ILE A 172 -2.90 18.74 -8.74
C ILE A 172 -4.36 18.90 -8.31
N ALA A 173 -5.11 19.78 -8.98
CA ALA A 173 -6.54 19.99 -8.75
C ALA A 173 -7.41 19.15 -9.70
N ALA A 174 -7.04 17.88 -9.89
CA ALA A 174 -7.80 16.94 -10.72
C ALA A 174 -8.85 16.20 -9.88
N ARG A 175 -9.93 15.78 -10.52
CA ARG A 175 -10.97 14.93 -9.93
C ARG A 175 -11.23 13.76 -10.88
N PRO A 176 -11.59 12.58 -10.35
CA PRO A 176 -11.94 11.45 -11.21
C PRO A 176 -13.15 11.78 -12.08
N THR A 177 -13.16 11.24 -13.31
CA THR A 177 -14.39 11.24 -14.12
C THR A 177 -15.35 10.14 -13.63
N SER A 178 -16.61 10.18 -14.05
CA SER A 178 -17.57 9.14 -13.71
C SER A 178 -17.16 7.75 -14.22
N GLU A 179 -16.44 7.68 -15.34
CA GLU A 179 -15.86 6.44 -15.86
C GLU A 179 -14.74 5.94 -14.94
N GLU A 180 -13.83 6.81 -14.51
CA GLU A 180 -12.74 6.43 -13.61
C GLU A 180 -13.26 6.03 -12.21
N GLU A 181 -14.34 6.66 -11.73
CA GLU A 181 -15.07 6.25 -10.53
C GLU A 181 -15.68 4.85 -10.72
N ALA A 182 -16.27 4.55 -11.88
CA ALA A 182 -16.80 3.21 -12.16
C ALA A 182 -15.69 2.15 -12.13
N VAL A 183 -14.53 2.44 -12.72
CA VAL A 183 -13.35 1.54 -12.71
C VAL A 183 -12.88 1.26 -11.29
N ALA A 184 -12.96 2.22 -10.37
CA ALA A 184 -12.57 2.01 -8.97
C ALA A 184 -13.41 0.94 -8.23
N HIS A 185 -14.60 0.60 -8.75
CA HIS A 185 -15.48 -0.42 -8.19
C HIS A 185 -15.37 -1.78 -8.89
N GLU A 186 -14.55 -1.88 -9.95
CA GLU A 186 -14.29 -3.14 -10.63
C GLU A 186 -13.44 -4.08 -9.78
N ARG A 187 -13.36 -5.36 -10.19
CA ARG A 187 -12.44 -6.30 -9.57
C ARG A 187 -11.01 -5.94 -9.95
N HIS A 188 -10.15 -5.77 -8.95
CA HIS A 188 -8.73 -5.51 -9.15
C HIS A 188 -7.86 -6.63 -8.59
N ILE A 189 -6.62 -6.67 -9.07
CA ILE A 189 -5.55 -7.48 -8.50
C ILE A 189 -4.52 -6.54 -7.90
N ALA A 190 -4.18 -6.77 -6.64
CA ALA A 190 -3.13 -6.04 -5.94
C ALA A 190 -1.76 -6.16 -6.66
N PRO A 191 -0.74 -5.36 -6.30
CA PRO A 191 0.59 -5.49 -6.88
C PRO A 191 1.08 -6.95 -6.83
N VAL A 192 1.60 -7.46 -7.95
CA VAL A 192 2.10 -8.85 -8.01
C VAL A 192 3.38 -9.00 -7.18
N GLN A 193 3.74 -10.24 -6.84
CA GLN A 193 4.87 -10.52 -5.95
C GLN A 193 6.20 -9.85 -6.39
N SER A 194 6.45 -9.74 -7.70
CA SER A 194 7.64 -9.06 -8.21
C SER A 194 7.62 -7.55 -7.93
N GLN A 195 6.46 -6.90 -7.94
CA GLN A 195 6.31 -5.50 -7.52
C GLN A 195 6.45 -5.35 -6.00
N VAL A 196 5.89 -6.27 -5.21
CA VAL A 196 6.06 -6.28 -3.76
C VAL A 196 7.55 -6.40 -3.40
N GLN A 197 8.29 -7.30 -4.05
CA GLN A 197 9.74 -7.42 -3.88
C GLN A 197 10.48 -6.15 -4.29
N HIS A 198 10.11 -5.54 -5.42
CA HIS A 198 10.69 -4.29 -5.90
C HIS A 198 10.50 -3.14 -4.88
N LEU A 199 9.30 -3.02 -4.30
CA LEU A 199 9.00 -2.07 -3.21
C LEU A 199 9.86 -2.32 -1.97
N GLN A 200 9.97 -3.57 -1.49
CA GLN A 200 10.78 -3.89 -0.31
C GLN A 200 12.29 -3.64 -0.55
N THR A 201 12.75 -3.88 -1.77
CA THR A 201 14.13 -3.60 -2.18
C THR A 201 14.38 -2.08 -2.24
N ALA A 202 13.40 -1.30 -2.70
CA ALA A 202 13.44 0.16 -2.65
C ALA A 202 13.49 0.70 -1.22
N ARG A 203 12.57 0.20 -0.39
CA ARG A 203 12.41 0.56 1.02
C ARG A 203 13.70 0.33 1.83
N SER A 204 14.36 -0.82 1.60
CA SER A 204 15.59 -1.18 2.31
C SER A 204 16.85 -0.45 1.82
N ASN A 205 16.80 0.28 0.70
CA ASN A 205 17.97 0.98 0.14
C ASN A 205 18.05 2.44 0.64
N PRO A 206 19.03 2.80 1.49
CA PRO A 206 19.13 4.16 2.02
C PRO A 206 19.37 5.24 0.96
N GLN A 207 19.96 4.90 -0.19
CA GLN A 207 20.23 5.86 -1.27
C GLN A 207 18.95 6.30 -1.99
N LEU A 208 17.85 5.56 -1.83
CA LEU A 208 16.56 5.90 -2.42
C LEU A 208 15.72 6.82 -1.54
N ARG A 209 16.15 7.07 -0.30
CA ARG A 209 15.50 8.02 0.61
C ARG A 209 15.63 9.44 0.06
N ALA A 210 14.54 10.20 0.08
CA ALA A 210 14.51 11.59 -0.34
C ALA A 210 15.50 12.45 0.47
N SER A 211 15.68 12.14 1.76
CA SER A 211 16.68 12.78 2.63
C SER A 211 18.12 12.56 2.16
N ALA A 212 18.42 11.42 1.53
CA ALA A 212 19.75 11.09 1.03
C ALA A 212 19.99 11.64 -0.38
N ASN A 213 18.98 11.58 -1.26
CA ASN A 213 19.13 11.91 -2.68
C ASN A 213 18.53 13.26 -3.09
N GLN A 214 17.88 13.97 -2.17
CA GLN A 214 17.32 15.31 -2.37
C GLN A 214 16.35 15.38 -3.57
N GLY A 215 15.57 14.31 -3.78
CA GLY A 215 14.62 14.21 -4.89
C GLY A 215 15.23 13.76 -6.22
N ARG A 216 16.53 13.45 -6.27
CA ARG A 216 17.22 12.93 -7.46
C ARG A 216 17.79 11.53 -7.21
N PRO A 217 16.96 10.47 -7.25
CA PRO A 217 17.40 9.12 -6.91
C PRO A 217 18.46 8.60 -7.89
N PRO A 218 19.52 7.93 -7.40
CA PRO A 218 20.55 7.32 -8.26
C PRO A 218 20.03 6.11 -9.05
N ILE A 219 18.90 5.54 -8.63
CA ILE A 219 18.17 4.48 -9.34
C ILE A 219 16.74 5.00 -9.50
N ALA A 220 16.46 5.64 -10.62
CA ALA A 220 15.15 6.20 -10.92
C ALA A 220 14.23 5.19 -11.62
N ALA A 221 14.81 4.30 -12.42
CA ALA A 221 14.10 3.23 -13.10
C ALA A 221 14.98 2.00 -13.31
N THR A 222 14.35 0.83 -13.47
CA THR A 222 15.00 -0.45 -13.74
C THR A 222 14.28 -1.19 -14.87
N ALA A 223 15.02 -1.95 -15.68
CA ALA A 223 14.42 -2.75 -16.75
C ALA A 223 13.56 -3.89 -16.18
N ARG A 224 13.86 -4.39 -14.98
CA ARG A 224 13.10 -5.44 -14.29
C ARG A 224 12.90 -5.15 -12.81
N PRO A 225 11.89 -5.75 -12.17
CA PRO A 225 11.64 -5.58 -10.74
C PRO A 225 12.84 -6.05 -9.91
N ALA A 226 13.16 -5.32 -8.82
CA ALA A 226 14.30 -5.57 -7.93
C ALA A 226 15.73 -5.62 -8.56
N GLU A 227 15.89 -5.36 -9.86
CA GLU A 227 17.21 -5.34 -10.54
C GLU A 227 17.87 -3.97 -10.39
N PHE A 228 18.39 -3.65 -9.20
CA PHE A 228 18.88 -2.31 -8.80
C PHE A 228 20.35 -2.04 -9.16
N SER A 229 20.96 -2.93 -9.94
CA SER A 229 22.33 -2.81 -10.41
C SER A 229 22.47 -3.49 -11.77
N GLY A 230 23.45 -3.07 -12.57
CA GLY A 230 23.73 -3.68 -13.87
C GLY A 230 23.03 -2.97 -15.03
N GLN A 231 22.77 -3.74 -16.09
CA GLN A 231 22.22 -3.21 -17.34
C GLN A 231 20.73 -2.89 -17.18
N GLY A 232 20.29 -1.74 -17.70
CA GLY A 232 18.88 -1.32 -17.61
C GLY A 232 18.49 -0.59 -16.32
N VAL A 233 19.46 -0.29 -15.45
CA VAL A 233 19.30 0.70 -14.37
C VAL A 233 19.51 2.10 -14.92
N VAL A 234 18.55 2.99 -14.66
CA VAL A 234 18.58 4.39 -15.11
C VAL A 234 18.55 5.30 -13.90
N ALA A 235 19.47 6.26 -13.85
CA ALA A 235 19.51 7.29 -12.80
C ALA A 235 18.57 8.47 -13.13
N ALA A 236 18.18 9.22 -12.10
CA ALA A 236 17.52 10.50 -12.35
C ALA A 236 18.54 11.53 -12.86
N HIS A 237 18.23 12.16 -13.99
CA HIS A 237 19.00 13.28 -14.53
C HIS A 237 18.79 14.55 -13.70
N ALA A 238 17.59 14.74 -13.15
CA ALA A 238 17.23 15.90 -12.33
C ALA A 238 16.18 15.54 -11.26
N ALA A 239 16.15 16.33 -10.18
CA ALA A 239 14.99 16.38 -9.29
C ALA A 239 13.85 17.15 -9.96
N GLY A 240 12.60 16.85 -9.62
CA GLY A 240 11.44 17.57 -10.16
C GLY A 240 11.26 18.99 -9.60
N ALA A 241 11.75 19.20 -8.38
CA ALA A 241 11.80 20.47 -7.65
C ALA A 241 12.78 20.31 -6.48
N PRO A 242 13.27 21.40 -5.85
CA PRO A 242 14.03 21.31 -4.62
C PRO A 242 13.25 20.52 -3.55
N TYR A 243 13.87 19.49 -2.99
CA TYR A 243 13.30 18.77 -1.85
C TYR A 243 13.63 19.51 -0.56
N HIS A 244 12.61 19.84 0.22
CA HIS A 244 12.75 20.45 1.53
C HIS A 244 12.17 19.46 2.54
N PRO A 245 13.00 18.66 3.25
CA PRO A 245 12.49 17.84 4.33
C PRO A 245 11.85 18.75 5.38
N GLU A 246 10.77 18.32 6.01
CA GLU A 246 10.24 19.06 7.16
C GLU A 246 11.36 19.23 8.19
N ALA A 247 11.56 20.47 8.65
CA ALA A 247 12.49 20.73 9.73
C ALA A 247 12.00 19.92 10.94
N ASN A 248 12.80 18.96 11.41
CA ASN A 248 12.67 18.42 12.76
C ASN A 248 12.51 19.65 13.67
N ARG A 249 11.31 19.93 14.16
CA ARG A 249 11.18 20.89 15.23
C ARG A 249 12.02 20.34 16.37
N PRO A 250 13.08 21.04 16.81
CA PRO A 250 13.65 20.73 18.10
C PRO A 250 12.51 20.83 19.09
N GLU A 251 12.43 19.86 19.98
CA GLU A 251 11.53 19.84 21.13
C GLU A 251 11.88 21.05 22.01
N ALA A 252 11.40 22.22 21.61
CA ALA A 252 11.60 23.46 22.33
C ALA A 252 10.61 23.47 23.48
N ASN A 253 11.13 23.15 24.68
CA ASN A 253 10.59 23.48 26.00
C ASN A 253 9.27 24.25 25.96
N ARG A 254 8.15 23.57 26.19
CA ARG A 254 6.91 24.23 26.61
C ARG A 254 6.52 23.73 28.00
N PRO A 255 6.27 24.65 28.95
CA PRO A 255 5.91 24.28 30.30
C PRO A 255 4.50 23.70 30.34
N GLU A 256 4.41 22.71 31.20
CA GLU A 256 3.26 21.88 31.59
C GLU A 256 2.01 22.72 31.93
N ALA A 257 0.91 22.49 31.21
CA ALA A 257 -0.42 22.94 31.62
C ALA A 257 -1.51 22.00 31.06
N ASN A 258 -1.96 21.10 31.94
CA ASN A 258 -3.17 20.27 31.94
C ASN A 258 -4.22 20.48 30.82
N ARG A 259 -4.46 19.43 30.02
CA ARG A 259 -5.81 18.97 29.62
C ARG A 259 -5.84 17.49 29.20
N PRO A 260 -6.97 16.77 29.40
CA PRO A 260 -7.02 15.32 29.39
C PRO A 260 -7.07 14.67 28.01
N GLU A 261 -6.42 13.51 27.96
CA GLU A 261 -6.37 12.40 27.01
C GLU A 261 -7.32 12.43 25.80
N ALA A 262 -6.69 12.58 24.63
CA ALA A 262 -7.25 12.20 23.33
C ALA A 262 -6.70 10.83 22.91
N ALA A 263 -7.57 10.05 22.29
CA ALA A 263 -7.39 8.69 21.83
C ALA A 263 -6.16 8.47 20.94
N THR A 264 -5.49 7.36 21.21
CA THR A 264 -4.31 6.79 20.56
C THR A 264 -4.59 6.33 19.12
N HIS A 265 -3.72 6.74 18.18
CA HIS A 265 -3.52 6.06 16.89
C HIS A 265 -2.34 5.08 17.04
N PRO A 266 -2.34 3.91 16.37
CA PRO A 266 -1.35 2.86 16.61
C PRO A 266 -0.02 3.17 15.91
N ALA A 267 1.02 3.39 16.71
CA ALA A 267 2.41 3.22 16.31
C ALA A 267 2.70 1.72 16.09
N ASN A 268 3.80 1.40 15.40
CA ASN A 268 4.32 0.04 15.40
C ASN A 268 4.45 -0.43 16.87
N PRO A 269 3.77 -1.52 17.27
CA PRO A 269 3.63 -1.84 18.68
C PRO A 269 5.00 -2.22 19.25
N ALA A 270 5.53 -1.38 20.13
CA ALA A 270 6.80 -1.66 20.83
C ALA A 270 6.57 -2.75 21.90
N HIS A 271 5.38 -2.75 22.49
CA HIS A 271 4.94 -3.69 23.49
C HIS A 271 3.82 -4.61 22.99
N ALA A 272 3.76 -5.81 23.54
CA ALA A 272 2.66 -6.73 23.28
C ALA A 272 1.31 -6.10 23.65
N SER A 273 1.23 -5.25 24.68
CA SER A 273 -0.01 -4.54 25.06
C SER A 273 -0.60 -3.63 23.97
N GLU A 274 0.19 -3.25 22.97
CA GLU A 274 -0.22 -2.37 21.87
C GLU A 274 -0.75 -3.14 20.66
N VAL A 275 -0.55 -4.46 20.63
CA VAL A 275 -1.08 -5.36 19.59
C VAL A 275 -2.49 -5.81 19.99
N GLN A 276 -3.45 -5.71 19.07
CA GLN A 276 -4.79 -6.24 19.33
C GLN A 276 -4.78 -7.78 19.42
N PRO A 277 -5.51 -8.39 20.38
CA PRO A 277 -5.72 -9.84 20.42
C PRO A 277 -6.34 -10.36 19.12
N HIS A 278 -5.95 -11.56 18.69
CA HIS A 278 -6.47 -12.18 17.47
C HIS A 278 -7.97 -12.43 17.60
N GLN A 279 -8.74 -11.89 16.65
CA GLN A 279 -10.18 -12.11 16.56
C GLN A 279 -10.48 -13.45 15.84
N PRO A 280 -11.60 -14.13 16.18
CA PRO A 280 -12.03 -15.32 15.45
C PRO A 280 -12.31 -14.99 13.98
N PRO A 281 -11.77 -15.75 13.00
CA PRO A 281 -12.05 -15.53 11.59
C PRO A 281 -13.52 -15.84 11.26
N PRO A 282 -14.03 -15.32 10.13
CA PRO A 282 -15.34 -15.71 9.63
C PRO A 282 -15.43 -17.23 9.39
N PRO A 283 -16.62 -17.83 9.50
CA PRO A 283 -16.79 -19.27 9.32
C PRO A 283 -16.32 -19.71 7.91
N PRO A 284 -15.67 -20.89 7.78
CA PRO A 284 -15.13 -21.35 6.51
C PRO A 284 -16.26 -21.58 5.47
N PRO A 285 -15.93 -21.54 4.16
CA PRO A 285 -16.87 -21.91 3.10
C PRO A 285 -17.38 -23.34 3.33
N ASN A 286 -18.69 -23.57 3.17
CA ASN A 286 -19.28 -24.91 3.30
C ASN A 286 -18.72 -25.82 2.21
N THR A 287 -17.94 -26.83 2.60
CA THR A 287 -17.29 -27.75 1.66
C THR A 287 -18.20 -28.92 1.23
N GLY A 288 -19.45 -28.94 1.72
CA GLY A 288 -20.37 -30.06 1.58
C GLY A 288 -20.12 -31.17 2.60
N ASN A 289 -19.12 -31.04 3.49
CA ASN A 289 -18.80 -32.00 4.54
C ASN A 289 -18.72 -31.33 5.93
N ALA A 290 -19.85 -31.33 6.64
CA ALA A 290 -19.99 -30.68 7.94
C ALA A 290 -18.96 -31.13 9.00
N LYS A 291 -18.53 -32.41 8.99
CA LYS A 291 -17.52 -32.91 9.95
C LYS A 291 -16.12 -32.37 9.66
N LEU A 292 -15.80 -32.15 8.38
CA LEU A 292 -14.52 -31.61 7.94
C LEU A 292 -14.44 -30.11 8.25
N ASP A 293 -15.52 -29.38 7.97
CA ASP A 293 -15.64 -27.95 8.26
C ASP A 293 -15.58 -27.68 9.78
N GLN A 294 -16.28 -28.49 10.58
CA GLN A 294 -16.24 -28.38 12.04
C GLN A 294 -14.84 -28.67 12.61
N ARG A 295 -14.10 -29.62 12.04
CA ARG A 295 -12.72 -29.91 12.44
C ARG A 295 -11.78 -28.75 12.10
N TYR A 296 -11.93 -28.15 10.92
CA TYR A 296 -11.12 -27.00 10.51
C TYR A 296 -11.40 -25.78 11.39
N GLN A 297 -12.67 -25.52 11.69
CA GLN A 297 -13.08 -24.47 12.62
C GLN A 297 -12.51 -24.68 14.03
N GLN A 298 -12.49 -25.92 14.53
CA GLN A 298 -11.88 -26.26 15.81
C GLN A 298 -10.35 -26.09 15.81
N GLN A 299 -9.68 -26.31 14.68
CA GLN A 299 -8.24 -26.05 14.56
C GLN A 299 -7.93 -24.55 14.57
N GLN A 300 -8.77 -23.73 13.91
CA GLN A 300 -8.64 -22.27 13.93
C GLN A 300 -8.86 -21.69 15.33
N SER A 301 -9.93 -22.10 16.02
CA SER A 301 -10.21 -21.61 17.37
C SER A 301 -9.12 -21.98 18.37
N ASN A 302 -8.60 -23.21 18.30
CA ASN A 302 -7.48 -23.64 19.13
C ASN A 302 -6.19 -22.85 18.85
N LEU A 303 -5.92 -22.54 17.58
CA LEU A 303 -4.75 -21.74 17.19
C LEU A 303 -4.86 -20.32 17.77
N ILE A 304 -6.01 -19.68 17.63
CA ILE A 304 -6.24 -18.32 18.14
C ILE A 304 -6.17 -18.28 19.66
N ALA A 305 -6.77 -19.25 20.35
CA ALA A 305 -6.67 -19.36 21.80
C ALA A 305 -5.21 -19.44 22.26
N LYS A 306 -4.39 -20.23 21.54
CA LYS A 306 -2.95 -20.33 21.80
C LYS A 306 -2.21 -19.01 21.53
N GLN A 307 -2.49 -18.33 20.42
CA GLN A 307 -1.86 -17.06 20.09
C GLN A 307 -2.20 -15.97 21.11
N ASN A 308 -3.44 -15.92 21.59
CA ASN A 308 -3.87 -15.00 22.64
C ASN A 308 -3.22 -15.32 23.99
N GLN A 309 -2.96 -16.60 24.30
CA GLN A 309 -2.20 -17.00 25.47
C GLN A 309 -0.71 -16.59 25.39
N GLU A 310 -0.06 -16.79 24.22
CA GLU A 310 1.34 -16.36 23.99
C GLU A 310 1.47 -14.83 24.11
N HIS A 311 0.47 -14.10 23.61
CA HIS A 311 0.38 -12.65 23.74
C HIS A 311 0.33 -12.17 25.19
N GLN A 312 -0.59 -12.72 25.98
CA GLN A 312 -0.72 -12.38 27.41
C GLN A 312 0.55 -12.70 28.20
N GLN A 313 1.20 -13.83 27.91
CA GLN A 313 2.45 -14.19 28.57
C GLN A 313 3.58 -13.21 28.23
N LEU A 314 3.69 -12.78 26.96
CA LEU A 314 4.73 -11.82 26.59
C LEU A 314 4.48 -10.47 27.25
N GLN A 315 3.24 -10.01 27.27
CA GLN A 315 2.86 -8.76 27.94
C GLN A 315 3.25 -8.78 29.42
N GLN A 316 2.85 -9.81 30.18
CA GLN A 316 3.19 -9.93 31.61
C GLN A 316 4.72 -9.93 31.84
N LYS A 317 5.47 -10.56 30.93
CA LYS A 317 6.94 -10.59 31.00
C LYS A 317 7.55 -9.21 30.76
N GLN A 318 7.05 -8.46 29.78
CA GLN A 318 7.52 -7.10 29.47
C GLN A 318 7.21 -6.12 30.63
N GLU A 319 6.02 -6.23 31.22
CA GLU A 319 5.61 -5.44 32.40
C GLU A 319 6.49 -5.76 33.63
N ALA A 320 6.76 -7.03 33.91
CA ALA A 320 7.63 -7.43 35.03
C ALA A 320 9.07 -6.92 34.85
N GLN A 321 9.59 -6.88 33.61
CA GLN A 321 10.92 -6.34 33.32
C GLN A 321 10.96 -4.81 33.52
N HIS A 322 9.90 -4.10 33.13
CA HIS A 322 9.77 -2.66 33.38
C HIS A 322 9.74 -2.34 34.89
N GLN A 323 8.99 -3.12 35.67
CA GLN A 323 8.96 -2.96 37.12
C GLN A 323 10.33 -3.21 37.77
N GLN A 324 11.07 -4.22 37.32
CA GLN A 324 12.43 -4.48 37.83
C GLN A 324 13.43 -3.37 37.47
N LEU A 325 13.33 -2.80 36.25
CA LEU A 325 14.18 -1.68 35.83
C LEU A 325 13.92 -0.42 36.66
N ALA A 326 12.65 -0.14 36.95
CA ALA A 326 12.24 0.97 37.80
C ALA A 326 12.78 0.81 39.23
N GLN A 327 12.66 -0.39 39.82
CA GLN A 327 13.17 -0.68 41.16
C GLN A 327 14.70 -0.55 41.27
N ARG A 328 15.43 -0.81 40.18
CA ARG A 328 16.90 -0.77 40.16
C ARG A 328 17.49 0.59 39.77
N ASN A 329 16.68 1.62 39.54
CA ASN A 329 17.12 2.93 39.04
C ASN A 329 18.08 2.79 37.84
N ALA A 330 17.72 1.95 36.87
CA ALA A 330 18.61 1.67 35.74
C ALA A 330 18.85 2.92 34.87
N ASN A 331 20.09 3.12 34.42
CA ASN A 331 20.47 4.21 33.51
C ASN A 331 19.77 4.08 32.14
N ASP A 332 19.65 5.19 31.43
CA ASP A 332 18.84 5.28 30.21
C ASP A 332 19.29 4.35 29.09
N ALA A 333 20.59 4.09 28.95
CA ALA A 333 21.12 3.12 28.00
C ALA A 333 20.57 1.70 28.24
N ARG A 334 20.36 1.32 29.50
CA ARG A 334 19.84 -0.01 29.87
C ARG A 334 18.32 -0.10 29.69
N LYS A 335 17.61 1.00 29.86
CA LYS A 335 16.17 1.11 29.53
C LYS A 335 15.97 0.98 28.02
N GLN A 336 16.74 1.71 27.21
CA GLN A 336 16.69 1.63 25.75
C GLN A 336 17.03 0.22 25.23
N GLN A 337 18.00 -0.46 25.84
CA GLN A 337 18.33 -1.84 25.47
C GLN A 337 17.17 -2.81 25.73
N VAL A 338 16.46 -2.65 26.85
CA VAL A 338 15.29 -3.49 27.15
C VAL A 338 14.11 -3.13 26.24
N GLU A 339 13.95 -1.87 25.88
CA GLU A 339 12.92 -1.42 24.93
C GLU A 339 13.13 -2.04 23.53
N GLN A 340 14.36 -2.01 23.03
CA GLN A 340 14.71 -2.69 21.77
C GLN A 340 14.48 -4.20 21.86
N GLN A 341 14.73 -4.80 23.04
CA GLN A 341 14.47 -6.22 23.25
C GLN A 341 12.96 -6.53 23.25
N HIS A 342 12.12 -5.63 23.79
CA HIS A 342 10.67 -5.78 23.79
C HIS A 342 10.12 -5.70 22.37
N GLN A 343 10.55 -4.71 21.61
CA GLN A 343 10.19 -4.55 20.20
C GLN A 343 10.53 -5.80 19.38
N GLN A 344 11.74 -6.35 19.55
CA GLN A 344 12.14 -7.58 18.85
C GLN A 344 11.31 -8.80 19.26
N GLN A 345 10.97 -8.95 20.54
CA GLN A 345 10.13 -10.06 21.02
C GLN A 345 8.70 -9.96 20.48
N THR A 346 8.13 -8.76 20.44
CA THR A 346 6.80 -8.50 19.89
C THR A 346 6.77 -8.84 18.39
N GLN A 347 7.74 -8.35 17.61
CA GLN A 347 7.85 -8.66 16.18
C GLN A 347 8.03 -10.15 15.88
N GLN A 348 8.88 -10.85 16.65
CA GLN A 348 9.07 -12.30 16.48
C GLN A 348 7.81 -13.11 16.82
N MET A 349 7.03 -12.67 17.81
CA MET A 349 5.76 -13.30 18.15
C MET A 349 4.75 -13.11 17.00
N GLU A 350 4.60 -11.90 16.48
CA GLU A 350 3.69 -11.60 15.37
C GLU A 350 4.06 -12.36 14.09
N GLN A 351 5.34 -12.41 13.73
CA GLN A 351 5.81 -13.20 12.58
C GLN A 351 5.49 -14.69 12.74
N ARG A 352 5.66 -15.23 13.95
CA ARG A 352 5.32 -16.63 14.24
C ARG A 352 3.82 -16.86 14.13
N HIS A 353 3.01 -15.93 14.64
CA HIS A 353 1.55 -16.01 14.57
C HIS A 353 1.06 -15.99 13.12
N SER A 354 1.61 -15.09 12.29
CA SER A 354 1.33 -15.01 10.86
C SER A 354 1.69 -16.32 10.12
N GLN A 355 2.87 -16.88 10.38
CA GLN A 355 3.28 -18.16 9.78
C GLN A 355 2.39 -19.34 10.19
N GLN A 356 1.92 -19.37 11.44
CA GLN A 356 1.01 -20.41 11.91
C GLN A 356 -0.37 -20.30 11.24
N GLN A 357 -0.88 -19.09 11.04
CA GLN A 357 -2.13 -18.83 10.33
C GLN A 357 -2.02 -19.28 8.86
N GLN A 358 -0.95 -18.88 8.16
CA GLN A 358 -0.70 -19.31 6.77
C GLN A 358 -0.62 -20.83 6.63
N LYS A 359 0.03 -21.54 7.57
CA LYS A 359 0.09 -23.01 7.55
C LYS A 359 -1.27 -23.67 7.77
N LEU A 360 -2.17 -23.02 8.52
CA LEU A 360 -3.52 -23.53 8.73
C LEU A 360 -4.39 -23.27 7.49
N GLU A 361 -4.26 -22.10 6.87
CA GLU A 361 -4.94 -21.76 5.60
C GLU A 361 -4.53 -22.67 4.44
N GLN A 362 -3.26 -23.05 4.36
CA GLN A 362 -2.80 -24.05 3.37
C GLN A 362 -3.44 -25.44 3.56
N ARG A 363 -3.95 -25.73 4.76
CA ARG A 363 -4.67 -26.97 5.07
C ARG A 363 -6.18 -26.84 4.89
N GLN A 364 -6.65 -25.71 4.38
CA GLN A 364 -8.07 -25.47 4.16
C GLN A 364 -8.65 -26.48 3.16
N PRO A 365 -9.75 -27.17 3.50
CA PRO A 365 -10.39 -28.11 2.60
C PRO A 365 -11.00 -27.39 1.39
N GLN A 366 -10.74 -27.91 0.19
CA GLN A 366 -11.24 -27.37 -1.07
C GLN A 366 -12.68 -27.86 -1.34
N PRO A 367 -13.57 -27.01 -1.90
CA PRO A 367 -14.91 -27.44 -2.28
C PRO A 367 -14.84 -28.49 -3.40
N HIS A 368 -15.62 -29.58 -3.26
CA HIS A 368 -15.69 -30.63 -4.26
C HIS A 368 -16.53 -30.15 -5.47
N ASN A 369 -15.88 -29.78 -6.57
CA ASN A 369 -16.57 -29.58 -7.85
C ASN A 369 -16.81 -30.94 -8.52
N GLU A 370 -17.99 -31.53 -8.32
CA GLU A 370 -18.50 -32.59 -9.18
C GLU A 370 -19.26 -31.98 -10.37
N ALA A 371 -18.61 -31.96 -11.53
CA ALA A 371 -19.28 -31.96 -12.82
C ALA A 371 -18.46 -32.79 -13.81
N ARG A 372 -18.78 -34.09 -13.94
CA ARG A 372 -18.38 -34.89 -15.10
C ARG A 372 -19.47 -34.77 -16.17
N PRO A 373 -19.16 -34.34 -17.40
CA PRO A 373 -20.11 -34.43 -18.50
C PRO A 373 -20.24 -35.90 -18.95
N LYS A 374 -21.48 -36.32 -19.25
CA LYS A 374 -21.78 -37.58 -19.93
C LYS A 374 -21.76 -37.38 -21.44
#